data_AF-A0A1V4AHL9-F1
#
_entry.id   AF-A0A1V4AHL9-F1
#
_cell.length_a   1.000
_cell.length_b   1.000
_cell.length_c   1.000
_cell.angle_alpha   90.00
_cell.angle_beta   90.00
_cell.angle_gamma   90.00
#
_symmetry.space_group_name_H-M   'P 1'
#
loop_
_entity.id
_entity.type
_entity.pdbx_description
1 polymer ?
#
loop_
_entity_poly.entity_id
_entity_poly.type
_entity_poly.pdbx_seq_one_letter_code
_entity_poly.pdbx_strand_id
1 'polypeptide(L)' 'TRKEVLDAFMERMKTCRIMVNTPSSHGGIGDIYNFRLAPSLTLGCGSWGGNSIHENVGVKHLLNVKSVAKRRNNMLW' A
#
# COMPACT_ATOMS: atom_id res chain seq x y z
N THR A 1 11.54 -6.95 24.42
CA THR A 1 10.39 -7.82 24.03
C THR A 1 10.47 -8.18 22.55
N ARG A 2 9.96 -9.35 22.06
CA ARG A 2 10.00 -9.69 20.60
C ARG A 2 9.40 -8.62 19.68
N LYS A 3 8.52 -7.76 20.23
CA LYS A 3 7.93 -6.61 19.54
C LYS A 3 8.97 -5.53 19.16
N GLU A 4 9.90 -5.20 20.05
CA GLU A 4 10.96 -4.20 19.78
C GLU A 4 11.86 -4.61 18.60
N VAL A 5 12.13 -5.90 18.46
CA VAL A 5 12.91 -6.43 17.32
C VAL A 5 12.13 -6.26 16.01
N LEU A 6 10.82 -6.47 16.06
CA LEU A 6 9.94 -6.30 14.91
C LEU A 6 9.84 -4.83 14.50
N ASP A 7 9.66 -3.93 15.47
CA ASP A 7 9.55 -2.49 15.25
C ASP A 7 10.85 -1.94 14.64
N ALA A 8 12.01 -2.32 15.19
CA ALA A 8 13.31 -1.94 14.63
C ALA A 8 13.53 -2.47 13.20
N PHE A 9 13.03 -3.68 12.89
CA PHE A 9 13.06 -4.22 11.54
C PHE A 9 12.16 -3.44 10.57
N MET A 10 10.94 -3.10 11.01
CA MET A 10 9.99 -2.31 10.22
C MET A 10 10.52 -0.92 9.89
N GLU A 11 11.21 -0.26 10.82
CA GLU A 11 11.80 1.06 10.59
C GLU A 11 13.01 1.00 9.65
N ARG A 12 13.82 -0.07 9.73
CA ARG A 12 15.05 -0.20 8.93
C ARG A 12 14.79 -0.58 7.47
N MET A 13 13.79 -1.43 7.23
CA MET A 13 13.55 -2.00 5.90
C MET A 13 12.79 -1.05 5.00
N LYS A 14 13.39 -0.71 3.85
CA LYS A 14 12.75 0.10 2.80
C LYS A 14 11.85 -0.78 1.91
N THR A 15 10.74 -1.26 2.48
CA THR A 15 9.80 -2.14 1.76
C THR A 15 8.37 -1.63 1.91
N CYS A 16 7.54 -1.90 0.91
CA CYS A 16 6.13 -1.49 0.92
C CYS A 16 5.23 -2.47 1.68
N ARG A 17 5.68 -3.71 1.86
CA ARG A 17 4.92 -4.80 2.49
C ARG A 17 5.85 -5.61 3.38
N ILE A 18 5.43 -5.81 4.62
CA ILE A 18 6.11 -6.65 5.60
C ILE A 18 5.13 -7.73 6.03
N MET A 19 5.50 -8.98 5.80
CA MET A 19 4.70 -10.15 6.12
C MET A 19 5.25 -10.78 7.39
N VAL A 20 4.41 -10.92 8.42
CA VAL A 20 4.80 -11.44 9.73
C VAL A 20 4.14 -12.81 9.93
N ASN A 21 4.95 -13.85 10.13
CA ASN A 21 4.49 -15.23 10.38
C ASN A 21 3.55 -15.80 9.31
N THR A 22 3.73 -15.42 8.04
CA THR A 22 2.94 -15.89 6.90
C THR A 22 3.85 -16.18 5.70
N PRO A 23 3.50 -17.13 4.82
CA PRO A 23 4.26 -17.38 3.60
C PRO A 23 4.32 -16.11 2.73
N SER A 24 5.53 -15.73 2.30
CA SER A 24 5.77 -14.46 1.60
C SER A 24 5.01 -14.33 0.29
N SER A 25 4.99 -15.40 -0.53
CA SER A 25 4.31 -15.38 -1.84
C SER A 25 2.80 -15.18 -1.70
N HIS A 26 2.15 -16.00 -0.88
CA HIS A 26 0.68 -15.94 -0.70
C HIS A 26 0.25 -14.74 0.12
N GLY A 27 1.05 -14.36 1.12
CA GLY A 27 0.79 -13.18 1.94
C GLY A 27 0.99 -11.87 1.16
N GLY A 28 1.90 -11.84 0.20
CA GLY A 28 2.14 -10.67 -0.66
C GLY A 28 1.00 -10.42 -1.66
N ILE A 29 0.40 -11.47 -2.21
CA ILE A 29 -0.75 -11.38 -3.12
C ILE A 29 -1.95 -10.74 -2.40
N GLY A 30 -2.12 -11.01 -1.10
CA GLY A 30 -3.20 -10.46 -0.30
C GLY A 30 -4.41 -11.39 -0.19
N ASP A 31 -5.25 -11.14 0.82
CA ASP A 31 -6.55 -11.78 1.09
C ASP A 31 -6.54 -13.28 1.47
N ILE A 32 -5.46 -14.02 1.17
CA ILE A 32 -5.33 -15.45 1.54
C ILE A 32 -4.99 -15.62 3.02
N TYR A 33 -4.04 -14.82 3.52
CA TYR A 33 -3.56 -14.89 4.90
C TYR A 33 -3.70 -13.56 5.67
N ASN A 34 -4.24 -12.52 5.01
CA ASN A 34 -4.31 -11.16 5.52
C ASN A 34 -5.45 -10.35 4.89
N PHE A 35 -6.46 -9.99 5.69
CA PHE A 35 -7.59 -9.15 5.24
C PHE A 35 -7.23 -7.67 5.02
N ARG A 36 -5.97 -7.29 5.21
CA ARG A 36 -5.50 -5.89 5.12
C ARG A 36 -4.95 -5.54 3.73
N LEU A 37 -4.55 -6.52 2.92
CA LEU A 37 -4.03 -6.31 1.58
C LEU A 37 -5.05 -6.75 0.55
N ALA A 38 -5.34 -5.87 -0.41
CA ALA A 38 -6.21 -6.22 -1.53
C ALA A 38 -5.56 -7.33 -2.38
N PRO A 39 -6.33 -8.33 -2.86
CA PRO A 39 -5.81 -9.40 -3.69
C PRO A 39 -5.31 -8.83 -5.03
N SER A 40 -4.05 -9.06 -5.37
CA SER A 40 -3.47 -8.64 -6.65
C SER A 40 -2.23 -9.43 -7.03
N LEU A 41 -2.03 -9.61 -8.34
CA LEU A 41 -0.79 -10.15 -8.91
C LEU A 41 0.15 -9.06 -9.43
N THR A 42 -0.23 -7.79 -9.28
CA THR A 42 0.62 -6.64 -9.61
C THR A 42 0.92 -5.87 -8.34
N LEU A 43 2.16 -6.00 -7.87
CA LEU A 43 2.61 -5.55 -6.56
C LEU A 43 3.41 -4.25 -6.71
N GLY A 44 2.84 -3.11 -6.30
CA GLY A 44 3.54 -1.82 -6.33
C GLY A 44 4.74 -1.80 -5.38
N CYS A 45 5.89 -1.29 -5.81
CA CYS A 45 7.12 -1.20 -5.02
C CYS A 45 7.37 0.19 -4.42
N GLY A 46 6.40 1.10 -4.56
CA GLY A 46 6.48 2.47 -4.06
C GLY A 46 7.59 3.28 -4.72
N SER A 47 7.80 4.50 -4.22
CA SER A 47 8.82 5.41 -4.73
C SER A 47 10.24 4.85 -4.58
N TRP A 48 10.49 4.01 -3.58
CA TRP A 48 11.76 3.31 -3.40
C TRP A 48 12.10 2.37 -4.56
N GLY A 49 11.09 1.81 -5.24
CA GLY A 49 11.25 0.97 -6.43
C GLY A 49 11.00 1.70 -7.75
N GLY A 50 10.82 3.02 -7.74
CA GLY A 50 10.49 3.80 -8.95
C GLY A 50 9.02 3.67 -9.40
N ASN A 51 8.15 3.09 -8.59
CA ASN A 51 6.73 2.95 -8.90
C ASN A 51 5.94 4.13 -8.32
N SER A 52 4.90 4.59 -9.03
CA SER A 52 3.98 5.62 -8.53
C SER A 52 3.04 5.12 -7.41
N ILE A 53 3.06 3.82 -7.13
CA ILE A 53 2.16 3.13 -6.18
C ILE A 53 2.93 2.10 -5.35
N HIS A 54 2.55 1.98 -4.08
CA HIS A 54 3.10 0.98 -3.14
C HIS A 54 2.13 -0.16 -2.83
N GLU A 55 0.86 0.03 -3.17
CA GLU A 55 -0.21 -0.90 -2.87
C GLU A 55 -0.29 -2.06 -3.88
N ASN A 56 -1.13 -3.04 -3.56
CA ASN A 56 -1.55 -4.06 -4.50
C ASN A 56 -2.53 -3.43 -5.51
N VAL A 57 -2.20 -3.46 -6.80
CA VAL A 57 -3.00 -2.82 -7.85
C VAL A 57 -4.39 -3.42 -7.85
N GLY A 58 -5.40 -2.58 -7.73
CA GLY A 58 -6.80 -2.98 -7.78
C GLY A 58 -7.64 -2.04 -8.64
N VAL A 59 -8.96 -2.25 -8.67
CA VAL A 59 -9.88 -1.54 -9.56
C VAL A 59 -9.79 -0.01 -9.42
N LYS A 60 -9.52 0.51 -8.22
CA LYS A 60 -9.34 1.96 -7.98
C LYS A 60 -8.22 2.60 -8.82
N HIS A 61 -7.25 1.81 -9.29
CA HIS A 61 -6.12 2.29 -10.07
C HIS A 61 -6.43 2.34 -11.58
N LEU A 62 -7.52 1.71 -12.00
CA LEU A 62 -7.93 1.58 -13.40
C LEU A 62 -9.13 2.48 -13.72
N LEU A 63 -9.70 3.16 -12.71
CA LEU A 63 -10.85 4.04 -12.86
C LEU A 63 -10.41 5.50 -12.79
N ASN A 64 -10.76 6.25 -13.82
CA ASN A 64 -10.60 7.70 -13.82
C ASN A 64 -11.76 8.33 -13.05
N VAL A 65 -11.45 9.09 -11.99
CA VAL A 65 -12.44 9.85 -11.21
C VAL A 65 -12.46 11.30 -11.67
N LYS A 66 -13.57 11.73 -12.29
CA LYS A 66 -13.75 13.13 -12.69
C LYS A 66 -14.31 13.94 -11.52
N SER A 67 -13.52 14.86 -10.99
CA SER A 67 -13.96 15.79 -9.94
C SER A 67 -14.44 17.11 -10.55
N VAL A 68 -15.65 17.55 -10.19
CA VAL A 68 -16.22 18.85 -10.60
C VAL A 68 -16.31 19.75 -9.37
N ALA A 69 -15.55 20.84 -9.36
CA ALA A 69 -15.56 21.83 -8.29
C ALA A 69 -16.24 23.12 -8.76
N LYS A 70 -17.10 23.70 -7.91
CA LYS A 70 -17.69 25.03 -8.11
C LYS A 70 -16.91 26.07 -7.30
N ARG A 71 -16.76 27.28 -7.85
CA ARG A 71 -16.15 28.41 -7.16
C ARG A 71 -16.87 28.68 -5.83
N ARG A 72 -16.12 28.77 -4.74
CA ARG A 72 -16.60 29.28 -3.45
C ARG A 72 -16.14 30.73 -3.31
N ASN A 73 -17.00 31.61 -2.81
CA ASN A 73 -16.71 33.05 -2.71
C ASN A 73 -15.67 33.39 -1.63
N ASN A 74 -15.40 32.48 -0.71
CA ASN A 74 -14.36 32.64 0.30
C ASN A 74 -13.11 31.84 -0.11
N MET A 75 -12.03 32.55 -0.47
CA MET A 75 -10.76 31.93 -0.82
C MET A 75 -10.01 31.60 0.46
N LEU A 76 -9.88 30.32 0.78
CA LEU A 76 -8.89 29.84 1.74
C LEU A 76 -7.58 29.68 0.97
N TRP A 77 -6.59 30.51 1.31
CA TRP A 77 -5.23 30.44 0.79
C TRP A 77 -4.40 29.41 1.57
#